data_AF-A0ABD0PBL1-F1
#
_entry.id   AF-A0ABD0PBL1-F1
#
_cell.length_a   1.000
_cell.length_b   1.000
_cell.length_c   1.000
_cell.angle_alpha   90.00
_cell.angle_beta   90.00
_cell.angle_gamma   90.00
#
_symmetry.space_group_name_H-M   'P 1'
#
loop_
_entity.id
_entity.type
_entity.pdbx_description
1 polymer ?
#
loop_
_entity_poly.entity_id
_entity_poly.type
_entity_poly.pdbx_seq_one_letter_code
_entity_poly.pdbx_strand_id
1 'polypeptide(L)' 'MFPFLSFNITGLSLTTHYNVFVEIVLADPNHWRFQGGKWVTCGKADNNMQGTED' A
#
# COMPACT_ATOMS: atom_id res chain seq x y z
N MET A 1 6.32 8.40 -0.02
CA MET A 1 5.34 8.65 -1.11
C MET A 1 4.95 10.11 -1.11
N PHE A 2 4.61 10.66 -2.28
CA PHE A 2 4.02 11.99 -2.43
C PHE A 2 2.66 11.86 -3.15
N PRO A 3 1.57 12.41 -2.60
CA PRO A 3 1.48 13.00 -1.26
C PRO A 3 1.74 11.97 -0.16
N PHE A 4 2.09 12.43 1.03
CA PHE A 4 2.25 11.54 2.19
C PHE A 4 0.87 11.08 2.69
N LEU A 5 0.79 9.86 3.24
CA LEU A 5 -0.42 9.36 3.88
C LEU A 5 -0.59 10.07 5.22
N SER A 6 -1.70 10.79 5.38
CA SER A 6 -2.04 11.54 6.59
C SER A 6 -3.48 11.25 6.99
N PHE A 7 -3.71 11.00 8.28
CA PHE A 7 -5.04 10.70 8.81
C PHE A 7 -5.17 11.19 10.26
N ASN A 8 -6.40 11.43 10.70
CA ASN A 8 -6.74 11.69 12.09
C ASN A 8 -7.35 10.40 12.68
N ILE A 9 -6.91 10.00 13.87
CA ILE A 9 -7.55 8.92 14.64
C ILE A 9 -8.29 9.54 15.82
N THR A 10 -9.57 9.23 15.97
CA THR A 10 -10.44 9.76 17.05
C THR A 10 -11.20 8.62 17.72
N GLY A 11 -11.58 8.80 19.00
CA GLY A 11 -12.42 7.84 19.73
C GLY A 11 -11.68 6.68 20.40
N LEU A 12 -10.35 6.74 20.49
CA LEU A 12 -9.56 5.76 21.26
C LEU A 12 -9.67 6.01 22.76
N SER A 13 -9.48 4.94 23.55
CA SER A 13 -9.37 5.05 25.00
C SER A 13 -8.12 5.85 25.37
N LEU A 14 -8.26 6.80 26.28
CA LEU A 14 -7.17 7.65 26.76
C LEU A 14 -6.22 6.93 27.73
N THR A 15 -6.61 5.76 28.25
CA THR A 15 -5.83 4.99 29.24
C THR A 15 -5.13 3.77 28.62
N THR A 16 -5.09 3.68 27.29
CA THR A 16 -4.57 2.51 26.57
C THR A 16 -3.47 2.92 25.59
N HIS A 17 -2.43 2.09 25.47
CA HIS A 17 -1.37 2.28 24.49
C HIS A 17 -1.67 1.49 23.22
N TYR A 18 -1.39 2.08 22.06
CA TYR A 18 -1.63 1.50 20.74
C TYR A 18 -0.36 1.59 19.90
N ASN A 19 -0.09 0.53 19.14
CA ASN A 19 0.86 0.57 18.03
C ASN A 19 0.08 0.77 16.74
N VAL A 20 0.55 1.68 15.87
CA VAL A 20 -0.07 1.96 14.58
C VAL A 20 0.91 1.57 13.49
N PHE A 21 0.48 0.70 12.58
CA PHE A 21 1.28 0.20 11.48
C PHE A 21 0.60 0.54 10.15
N VAL A 22 1.41 0.72 9.10
CA VAL A 22 0.94 0.93 7.73
C VAL A 22 1.67 -0.07 6.85
N GLU A 23 0.92 -0.82 6.07
CA GLU A 23 1.44 -1.74 5.06
C GLU A 23 0.96 -1.28 3.67
N ILE A 24 1.81 -1.49 2.66
CA ILE A 24 1.47 -1.25 1.25
C ILE A 24 1.35 -2.63 0.59
N VAL A 25 0.12 -3.01 0.23
CA VAL A 25 -0.16 -4.27 -0.46
C VAL A 25 -0.47 -4.04 -1.94
N LEU A 26 -0.27 -5.08 -2.76
CA LEU A 26 -0.65 -5.04 -4.18
C LEU A 26 -2.16 -4.77 -4.31
N ALA A 27 -2.52 -3.80 -5.14
CA ALA A 27 -3.92 -3.52 -5.46
C ALA A 27 -4.54 -4.62 -6.35
N ASP A 28 -3.72 -5.21 -7.22
CA ASP A 28 -4.09 -6.27 -8.16
C ASP A 28 -2.84 -7.08 -8.59
N PRO A 29 -3.00 -8.27 -9.20
CA PRO A 29 -1.88 -9.11 -9.58
C PRO A 29 -1.31 -8.79 -10.97
N ASN A 30 -1.64 -7.65 -11.59
CA ASN A 30 -1.23 -7.35 -12.96
C ASN A 30 0.11 -6.60 -13.01
N HIS A 31 0.91 -6.91 -14.02
CA HIS A 31 1.99 -6.04 -14.47
C HIS A 31 1.38 -4.98 -15.39
N TRP A 32 1.57 -3.71 -15.07
CA TRP A 32 1.04 -2.58 -15.82
C TRP A 32 2.09 -1.91 -16.72
N ARG A 33 1.71 -1.58 -17.95
CA ARG A 33 2.51 -0.71 -18.85
C ARG A 33 1.69 0.48 -19.33
N PHE A 34 2.36 1.61 -19.55
CA PHE A 34 1.74 2.81 -20.11
C PHE A 34 2.07 2.94 -21.59
N GLN A 35 1.06 2.81 -22.46
CA GLN A 35 1.20 2.92 -23.91
C GLN A 35 0.03 3.70 -24.51
N GLY A 36 0.32 4.63 -25.43
CA GLY A 36 -0.71 5.42 -26.11
C GLY A 36 -1.58 6.25 -25.16
N GLY A 37 -1.02 6.72 -24.04
CA GLY A 37 -1.75 7.50 -23.05
C GLY A 37 -2.66 6.69 -22.12
N LYS A 38 -2.56 5.36 -22.12
CA LYS A 38 -3.41 4.46 -21.32
C LYS A 38 -2.59 3.41 -20.58
N TRP A 39 -3.04 3.07 -19.37
CA TRP A 39 -2.55 1.92 -18.63
C TRP A 39 -3.17 0.64 -19.20
N VAL A 40 -2.34 -0.34 -19.53
CA VAL A 40 -2.77 -1.66 -20.02
C VAL A 40 -2.04 -2.76 -19.28
N THR A 41 -2.70 -3.89 -19.07
CA THR A 41 -2.07 -5.07 -18.46
C THR A 41 -1.13 -5.73 -19.48
N CYS A 42 0.01 -6.21 -19.00
CA CYS A 42 1.02 -6.86 -19.86
C CYS A 42 1.69 -8.09 -19.21
N GLY A 43 1.14 -8.59 -18.12
CA GLY A 43 1.66 -9.76 -17.40
C GLY A 43 1.09 -9.85 -16.00
N LYS A 44 1.71 -10.68 -15.17
CA LYS A 44 1.43 -10.77 -13.73
C LYS A 44 2.52 -10.03 -12.94
N ALA A 45 2.13 -9.39 -11.84
CA ALA A 45 3.06 -8.81 -10.89
C ALA A 45 3.87 -9.93 -10.21
N ASP A 46 5.14 -9.64 -9.92
CA ASP A 46 5.97 -10.56 -9.14
C ASP A 46 5.43 -10.63 -7.71
N ASN A 47 5.12 -11.85 -7.25
CA ASN A 47 4.51 -12.06 -5.95
C ASN A 47 5.59 -12.10 -4.85
N ASN A 48 6.27 -10.98 -4.61
CA ASN A 48 7.24 -10.85 -3.54
C ASN A 48 6.59 -10.21 -2.30
N MET A 49 5.53 -10.84 -1.76
CA MET A 49 4.87 -10.44 -0.50
C MET A 49 5.72 -10.76 0.73
N GLN A 50 7.04 -10.58 0.65
CA GLN A 50 7.96 -10.71 1.77
C GLN A 50 8.71 -9.39 1.89
N GLY A 51 8.04 -8.40 2.48
CA GLY A 51 8.57 -7.07 2.73
C GLY A 51 8.81 -6.85 4.22
N THR A 52 10.09 -6.78 4.59
CA THR A 52 10.69 -6.31 5.87
C THR A 52 10.32 -7.08 7.15
N GLU A 53 11.06 -8.16 7.42
CA GLU A 53 11.47 -8.52 8.79
C GLU A 53 12.67 -7.64 9.16
N ASP A 54 12.44 -6.62 10.00
CA ASP A 54 13.38 -6.07 11.01
C ASP A 54 12.66 -5.00 11.85
#